data_AF-K0JRY0-F1
#
_entry.id   AF-K0JRY0-F1
#
_cell.length_a   1.000
_cell.length_b   1.000
_cell.length_c   1.000
_cell.angle_alpha   90.00
_cell.angle_beta   90.00
_cell.angle_gamma   90.00
#
_symmetry.space_group_name_H-M   'P 1'
#
loop_
_entity.id
_entity.type
_entity.pdbx_description
1 polymer ?
#
loop_
_entity_poly.entity_id
_entity_poly.type
_entity_poly.pdbx_seq_one_letter_code
_entity_poly.pdbx_strand_id
1 'polypeptide(L)'
;MPVRNLSVMTTTALDVRRTFNVTQETRFHFNGWFSKRKHVVDHVMAHTTDTVLRLAPEEVVDACLSTPGAGPPPDVVDIREWRPEFAFTHVAHHVVETLGRLPGWDEFREFCETDDRTRSMLWTPAQEAIADARADKAQARDAMRRKVLADFTAFLRDTYVVAELRRNGLDVRVHPLADVVFQVDAWVERLILNPRGGAQRSEALLVHAMPPFFFHDLGFTESEHVGGVPLPTRAQLGRAVRSLRAILYPR
;
A
#
# COMPACT_ATOMS: atom_id res chain seq x y z
N MET A 1 15.55 23.19 -17.68
CA MET A 1 16.15 22.13 -16.83
C MET A 1 15.97 20.82 -17.55
N PRO A 2 17.01 20.01 -17.75
CA PRO A 2 16.85 18.73 -18.42
C PRO A 2 15.96 17.86 -17.54
N VAL A 3 14.86 17.37 -18.11
CA VAL A 3 14.03 16.32 -17.53
C VAL A 3 14.99 15.17 -17.23
N ARG A 4 15.32 14.93 -15.96
CA ARG A 4 16.04 13.72 -15.55
C ARG A 4 15.27 12.58 -16.22
N ASN A 5 15.93 11.86 -17.13
CA ASN A 5 15.38 10.63 -17.69
C ASN A 5 14.77 9.86 -16.52
N LEU A 6 13.47 9.57 -16.60
CA LEU A 6 12.74 8.68 -15.67
C LEU A 6 13.35 7.28 -15.81
N SER A 7 14.58 7.14 -15.34
CA SER A 7 15.43 5.98 -15.48
C SER A 7 14.99 4.98 -14.43
N VAL A 8 14.38 3.91 -14.93
CA VAL A 8 13.87 2.72 -14.23
C VAL A 8 12.59 2.97 -13.43
N MET A 9 11.45 2.68 -14.07
CA MET A 9 10.09 2.75 -13.50
C MET A 9 9.75 1.57 -12.57
N THR A 10 10.70 0.71 -12.25
CA THR A 10 10.48 -0.47 -11.39
C THR A 10 11.14 -0.29 -10.04
N THR A 11 10.55 -0.86 -9.00
CA THR A 11 11.18 -1.02 -7.68
C THR A 11 11.21 -2.50 -7.31
N THR A 12 12.38 -3.02 -6.98
CA THR A 12 12.55 -4.41 -6.55
C THR A 12 12.81 -4.51 -5.05
N ALA A 13 12.66 -5.71 -4.49
CA ALA A 13 13.08 -6.00 -3.12
C ALA A 13 14.57 -5.71 -2.86
N LEU A 14 15.43 -5.85 -3.87
CA LEU A 14 16.85 -5.52 -3.76
C LEU A 14 17.07 -4.01 -3.60
N ASP A 15 16.32 -3.19 -4.33
CA ASP A 15 16.38 -1.72 -4.23
C ASP A 15 15.93 -1.26 -2.84
N VAL A 16 14.86 -1.85 -2.32
CA VAL A 16 14.35 -1.59 -0.96
C VAL A 16 15.40 -1.97 0.08
N ARG A 17 16.02 -3.16 -0.02
CA ARG A 17 17.06 -3.59 0.92
C ARG A 17 18.27 -2.66 0.88
N ARG A 18 18.73 -2.26 -0.31
CA ARG A 18 19.84 -1.31 -0.44
C ARG A 18 19.52 0.04 0.20
N THR A 19 18.27 0.47 0.09
CA THR A 19 17.82 1.75 0.64
C THR A 19 17.66 1.71 2.16
N PHE A 20 16.90 0.76 2.70
CA PHE A 20 16.45 0.79 4.09
C PHE A 20 17.19 -0.17 5.04
N ASN A 21 17.87 -1.20 4.53
CA ASN A 21 18.57 -2.18 5.38
C ASN A 21 19.98 -1.71 5.80
N VAL A 22 20.06 -0.48 6.30
CA VAL A 22 21.32 0.28 6.44
C VAL A 22 21.81 0.42 7.87
N THR A 23 20.97 0.19 8.87
CA THR A 23 21.30 0.20 10.31
C THR A 23 21.38 -1.20 10.89
N GLN A 24 21.93 -1.36 12.09
CA GLN A 24 21.90 -2.64 12.80
C GLN A 24 20.46 -3.05 13.14
N GLU A 25 19.62 -2.09 13.53
CA GLU A 25 18.22 -2.30 13.87
C GLU A 25 17.41 -2.79 12.65
N THR A 26 17.48 -2.07 11.53
CA THR A 26 16.81 -2.49 10.28
C THR A 26 17.24 -3.88 9.81
N ARG A 27 18.52 -4.25 9.96
CA ARG A 27 19.02 -5.60 9.69
C ARG A 27 18.46 -6.65 10.63
N PHE A 28 18.35 -6.33 11.92
CA PHE A 28 17.73 -7.21 12.90
C PHE A 28 16.26 -7.47 12.55
N HIS A 29 15.50 -6.43 12.24
CA HIS A 29 14.10 -6.54 11.79
C HIS A 29 13.97 -7.36 10.50
N PHE A 30 14.79 -7.06 9.49
CA PHE A 30 14.79 -7.80 8.23
C PHE A 30 15.10 -9.28 8.45
N ASN A 31 16.16 -9.62 9.19
CA ASN A 31 16.54 -11.02 9.43
C ASN A 31 15.50 -11.77 10.27
N GLY A 32 14.88 -11.10 11.25
CA GLY A 32 13.79 -11.66 12.05
C GLY A 32 12.55 -11.97 11.22
N TRP A 33 12.17 -11.08 10.30
CA TRP A 33 11.09 -11.32 9.34
C TRP A 33 11.45 -12.43 8.34
N PHE A 34 12.65 -12.35 7.75
CA PHE A 34 13.14 -13.26 6.71
C PHE A 34 13.21 -14.72 7.17
N SER A 35 13.55 -14.96 8.43
CA SER A 35 13.68 -16.32 9.00
C SER A 35 12.35 -17.00 9.37
N LYS A 36 11.26 -16.23 9.54
CA LYS A 36 10.02 -16.76 10.14
C LYS A 36 8.87 -16.98 9.16
N ARG A 37 8.90 -16.37 7.98
CA ARG A 37 7.74 -16.34 7.06
C ARG A 37 8.11 -16.78 5.65
N LYS A 38 8.62 -18.00 5.48
CA LYS A 38 9.24 -18.47 4.22
C LYS A 38 8.39 -18.17 2.97
N HIS A 39 7.10 -18.49 2.98
CA HIS A 39 6.21 -18.27 1.84
C HIS A 39 5.96 -16.78 1.54
N VAL A 40 5.78 -15.96 2.58
CA VAL A 40 5.65 -14.50 2.43
C VAL A 40 6.95 -13.89 1.93
N VAL A 41 8.09 -14.36 2.44
CA VAL A 41 9.42 -13.90 2.04
C VAL A 41 9.66 -14.20 0.57
N ASP A 42 9.40 -15.42 0.12
CA ASP A 42 9.56 -15.81 -1.28
C ASP A 42 8.70 -14.92 -2.20
N HIS A 43 7.44 -14.64 -1.81
CA HIS A 43 6.57 -13.75 -2.56
C HIS A 43 7.08 -12.30 -2.59
N VAL A 44 7.35 -11.71 -1.43
CA VAL A 44 7.73 -10.29 -1.31
C VAL A 44 9.11 -10.03 -1.91
N MET A 45 10.03 -10.98 -1.81
CA MET A 45 11.38 -10.85 -2.38
C MET A 45 11.39 -11.03 -3.91
N ALA A 46 10.43 -11.79 -4.46
CA ALA A 46 10.25 -11.92 -5.91
C ALA A 46 9.42 -10.77 -6.52
N HIS A 47 8.77 -9.96 -5.70
CA HIS A 47 7.92 -8.87 -6.17
C HIS A 47 8.73 -7.77 -6.86
N THR A 48 8.16 -7.24 -7.94
CA THR A 48 8.61 -6.03 -8.61
C THR A 48 7.41 -5.11 -8.73
N THR A 49 7.53 -3.90 -8.20
CA THR A 49 6.50 -2.87 -8.34
C THR A 49 6.80 -2.07 -9.60
N ASP A 50 5.92 -2.14 -10.60
CA ASP A 50 6.03 -1.44 -11.89
C ASP A 50 4.71 -0.76 -12.25
N THR A 51 3.66 -1.57 -12.37
CA THR A 51 2.31 -1.13 -12.76
C THR A 51 1.80 -0.08 -11.80
N VAL A 52 1.91 -0.30 -10.48
CA VAL A 52 1.47 0.67 -9.47
C VAL A 52 2.19 2.02 -9.64
N LEU A 53 3.44 2.02 -10.10
CA LEU A 53 4.23 3.24 -10.33
C LEU A 53 3.92 3.92 -11.67
N ARG A 54 3.10 3.30 -12.54
CA ARG A 54 2.71 3.84 -13.84
C ARG A 54 1.26 4.28 -13.92
N LEU A 55 0.44 3.92 -12.94
CA LEU A 55 -0.98 4.30 -12.90
C LEU A 55 -1.13 5.83 -12.97
N ALA A 56 -2.02 6.26 -13.84
CA ALA A 56 -2.51 7.63 -13.89
C ALA A 56 -3.58 7.85 -12.79
N PRO A 57 -3.70 9.05 -12.22
CA PRO A 57 -4.74 9.35 -11.23
C PRO A 57 -6.16 9.02 -11.71
N GLU A 58 -6.42 9.20 -13.00
CA GLU A 58 -7.70 8.93 -13.65
C GLU A 58 -8.06 7.43 -13.60
N GLU A 59 -7.09 6.53 -13.79
CA GLU A 59 -7.31 5.08 -13.67
C GLU A 59 -7.68 4.68 -12.24
N VAL A 60 -7.11 5.39 -11.25
CA VAL A 60 -7.47 5.18 -9.84
C VAL A 60 -8.88 5.68 -9.54
N VAL A 61 -9.26 6.83 -10.12
CA VAL A 61 -10.62 7.37 -10.02
C VAL A 61 -11.64 6.39 -10.60
N ASP A 62 -11.36 5.78 -11.76
CA ASP A 62 -12.25 4.79 -12.38
C ASP A 62 -12.45 3.56 -11.48
N ALA A 63 -11.38 3.05 -10.87
CA ALA A 63 -11.49 1.97 -9.89
C ALA A 63 -12.31 2.38 -8.65
N CYS A 64 -12.11 3.60 -8.14
CA CYS A 64 -12.88 4.17 -7.03
C CYS A 64 -14.39 4.25 -7.35
N LEU A 65 -14.76 4.67 -8.57
CA LEU A 65 -16.16 4.76 -9.00
C LEU A 65 -16.88 3.40 -8.99
N SER A 66 -16.16 2.32 -9.26
CA SER A 66 -16.68 0.94 -9.19
C SER A 66 -16.69 0.35 -7.77
N THR A 67 -16.12 1.04 -6.78
CA THR A 67 -15.94 0.53 -5.43
C THR A 67 -17.15 0.89 -4.56
N PRO A 68 -17.83 -0.08 -3.94
CA PRO A 68 -18.98 0.20 -3.07
C PRO A 68 -18.54 0.94 -1.80
N GLY A 69 -19.43 1.78 -1.26
CA GLY A 69 -19.19 2.46 0.02
C GLY A 69 -19.01 1.47 1.17
N ALA A 70 -18.01 1.73 2.03
CA ALA A 70 -17.82 0.99 3.26
C ALA A 70 -18.79 1.52 4.34
N GLY A 71 -19.95 0.88 4.50
CA GLY A 71 -20.78 1.08 5.70
C GLY A 71 -20.17 0.39 6.93
N PRO A 72 -20.66 0.63 8.16
CA PRO A 72 -20.11 0.03 9.37
C PRO A 72 -20.20 -1.51 9.31
N PRO A 73 -19.10 -2.26 9.54
CA PRO A 73 -19.16 -3.71 9.55
C PRO A 73 -19.97 -4.23 10.74
N PRO A 74 -20.64 -5.39 10.60
CA PRO A 74 -21.09 -6.15 11.76
C PRO A 74 -19.90 -6.38 12.69
N ASP A 75 -20.09 -6.18 14.00
CA ASP A 75 -19.00 -6.38 14.95
C ASP A 75 -18.81 -7.88 15.24
N VAL A 76 -17.99 -8.52 14.42
CA VAL A 76 -17.56 -9.92 14.59
C VAL A 76 -16.10 -9.92 15.03
N VAL A 77 -15.87 -10.14 16.32
CA VAL A 77 -14.55 -10.03 16.97
C VAL A 77 -13.50 -10.88 16.25
N ASP A 78 -13.82 -12.14 15.94
CA ASP A 78 -12.91 -13.08 15.27
C ASP A 78 -12.42 -12.53 13.92
N ILE A 79 -13.31 -11.89 13.16
CA ILE A 79 -12.99 -11.30 11.85
C ILE A 79 -12.25 -9.96 12.02
N ARG A 80 -12.63 -9.15 13.01
CA ARG A 80 -11.97 -7.87 13.30
C ARG A 80 -10.49 -8.10 13.64
N GLU A 81 -10.23 -9.09 14.47
CA GLU A 81 -8.89 -9.46 14.97
C GLU A 81 -8.12 -10.37 14.02
N TRP A 82 -8.77 -10.94 13.00
CA TRP A 82 -8.11 -11.76 11.99
C TRP A 82 -6.91 -11.04 11.35
N ARG A 83 -5.78 -11.74 11.34
CA ARG A 83 -4.50 -11.33 10.75
C ARG A 83 -4.00 -12.43 9.80
N PRO A 84 -4.23 -12.32 8.49
CA PRO A 84 -3.69 -13.28 7.53
C PRO A 84 -2.16 -13.25 7.53
N GLU A 85 -1.54 -14.34 7.05
CA GLU A 85 -0.08 -14.43 6.92
C GLU A 85 0.46 -13.36 5.95
N PHE A 86 -0.25 -13.18 4.83
CA PHE A 86 0.00 -12.12 3.86
C PHE A 86 -0.78 -10.87 4.25
N ALA A 87 -0.08 -9.73 4.35
CA ALA A 87 -0.73 -8.44 4.48
C ALA A 87 -1.53 -8.13 3.21
N PHE A 88 -2.64 -7.40 3.34
CA PHE A 88 -3.50 -7.04 2.22
C PHE A 88 -2.72 -6.35 1.08
N THR A 89 -1.77 -5.47 1.42
CA THR A 89 -0.92 -4.79 0.43
C THR A 89 -0.18 -5.77 -0.48
N HIS A 90 0.26 -6.94 0.02
CA HIS A 90 0.92 -7.95 -0.81
C HIS A 90 -0.04 -8.48 -1.88
N VAL A 91 -1.29 -8.75 -1.49
CA VAL A 91 -2.34 -9.26 -2.38
C VAL A 91 -2.69 -8.21 -3.41
N ALA A 92 -2.97 -6.98 -2.99
CA ALA A 92 -3.34 -5.88 -3.88
C ALA A 92 -2.25 -5.58 -4.92
N HIS A 93 -0.99 -5.50 -4.47
CA HIS A 93 0.15 -5.35 -5.39
C HIS A 93 0.25 -6.52 -6.37
N HIS A 94 0.14 -7.77 -5.92
CA HIS A 94 0.19 -8.93 -6.82
C HIS A 94 -0.92 -8.87 -7.88
N VAL A 95 -2.15 -8.52 -7.49
CA VAL A 95 -3.28 -8.39 -8.44
C VAL A 95 -2.98 -7.33 -9.49
N VAL A 96 -2.59 -6.12 -9.05
CA VAL A 96 -2.32 -5.00 -9.97
C VAL A 96 -1.17 -5.31 -10.91
N GLU A 97 -0.07 -5.85 -10.40
CA GLU A 97 1.09 -6.20 -11.23
C GLU A 97 0.80 -7.36 -12.19
N THR A 98 -0.07 -8.30 -11.81
CA THR A 98 -0.45 -9.41 -12.69
C THR A 98 -1.41 -8.97 -13.80
N LEU A 99 -2.37 -8.10 -13.46
CA LEU A 99 -3.32 -7.55 -14.44
C LEU A 99 -2.70 -6.47 -15.34
N GLY A 100 -1.60 -5.86 -14.91
CA GLY A 100 -1.00 -4.71 -15.59
C GLY A 100 -1.87 -3.44 -15.54
N ARG A 101 -2.88 -3.42 -14.66
CA ARG A 101 -3.79 -2.30 -14.41
C ARG A 101 -4.45 -2.44 -13.04
N LEU A 102 -5.10 -1.37 -12.60
CA LEU A 102 -5.88 -1.37 -11.37
C LEU A 102 -7.28 -1.98 -11.63
N PRO A 103 -7.70 -3.04 -10.90
CA PRO A 103 -9.03 -3.60 -11.05
C PRO A 103 -10.09 -2.78 -10.31
N GLY A 104 -11.35 -2.92 -10.71
CA GLY A 104 -12.49 -2.56 -9.89
C GLY A 104 -12.74 -3.55 -8.74
N TRP A 105 -13.68 -3.25 -7.84
CA TRP A 105 -13.94 -4.11 -6.66
C TRP A 105 -14.37 -5.54 -7.02
N ASP A 106 -15.35 -5.69 -7.92
CA ASP A 106 -15.88 -7.01 -8.25
C ASP A 106 -14.83 -7.87 -8.98
N GLU A 107 -14.06 -7.26 -9.87
CA GLU A 107 -12.94 -7.92 -10.55
C GLU A 107 -11.83 -8.31 -9.58
N PHE A 108 -11.45 -7.44 -8.64
CA PHE A 108 -10.47 -7.79 -7.59
C PHE A 108 -10.93 -9.03 -6.81
N ARG A 109 -12.22 -9.09 -6.47
CA ARG A 109 -12.79 -10.19 -5.70
C ARG A 109 -12.82 -11.49 -6.50
N GLU A 110 -13.22 -11.44 -7.77
CA GLU A 110 -13.19 -12.57 -8.68
C GLU A 110 -11.76 -13.07 -8.91
N PHE A 111 -10.79 -12.16 -9.10
CA PHE A 111 -9.39 -12.52 -9.24
C PHE A 111 -8.87 -13.23 -8.00
N CYS A 112 -9.18 -12.71 -6.79
CA CYS A 112 -8.80 -13.34 -5.53
C CYS A 112 -9.35 -14.78 -5.39
N GLU A 113 -10.53 -15.05 -5.94
CA GLU A 113 -11.16 -16.38 -5.93
C GLU A 113 -10.55 -17.33 -6.96
N THR A 114 -10.15 -16.83 -8.12
CA THR A 114 -9.80 -17.65 -9.30
C THR A 114 -8.31 -17.84 -9.53
N ASP A 115 -7.46 -16.86 -9.21
CA ASP A 115 -5.99 -16.98 -9.31
C ASP A 115 -5.43 -17.78 -8.13
N ASP A 116 -4.67 -18.83 -8.43
CA ASP A 116 -4.13 -19.76 -7.43
C ASP A 116 -3.32 -19.05 -6.35
N ARG A 117 -2.54 -18.03 -6.73
CA ARG A 117 -1.67 -17.32 -5.80
C ARG A 117 -2.49 -16.47 -4.84
N THR A 118 -3.36 -15.60 -5.35
CA THR A 118 -4.22 -14.77 -4.49
C THR A 118 -5.22 -15.60 -3.69
N ARG A 119 -5.64 -16.74 -4.23
CA ARG A 119 -6.51 -17.67 -3.53
C ARG A 119 -5.84 -18.20 -2.26
N SER A 120 -4.56 -18.57 -2.36
CA SER A 120 -3.77 -19.01 -1.20
C SER A 120 -3.43 -17.86 -0.24
N MET A 121 -3.21 -16.64 -0.73
CA MET A 121 -2.82 -15.50 0.10
C MET A 121 -3.99 -14.89 0.88
N LEU A 122 -5.19 -14.86 0.30
CA LEU A 122 -6.34 -14.12 0.85
C LEU A 122 -7.63 -14.96 0.89
N TRP A 123 -8.06 -15.52 -0.24
CA TRP A 123 -9.41 -16.09 -0.35
C TRP A 123 -9.62 -17.29 0.58
N THR A 124 -8.77 -18.31 0.48
CA THR A 124 -8.88 -19.52 1.33
C THR A 124 -8.75 -19.17 2.82
N PRO A 125 -7.72 -18.41 3.25
CA PRO A 125 -7.63 -17.96 4.65
C PRO A 125 -8.85 -17.16 5.13
N ALA A 126 -9.48 -16.37 4.25
CA ALA A 126 -10.70 -15.64 4.59
C ALA A 126 -11.90 -16.58 4.74
N GLN A 127 -12.05 -17.59 3.87
CA GLN A 127 -13.12 -18.59 4.00
C GLN A 127 -12.96 -19.44 5.27
N GLU A 128 -11.73 -19.79 5.65
CA GLU A 128 -11.42 -20.48 6.91
C GLU A 128 -11.79 -19.61 8.11
N ALA A 129 -11.37 -18.35 8.14
CA ALA A 129 -11.73 -17.41 9.21
C ALA A 129 -13.25 -17.19 9.32
N ILE A 130 -13.98 -17.20 8.20
CA ILE A 130 -15.45 -17.14 8.18
C ILE A 130 -16.07 -18.41 8.77
N ALA A 131 -15.49 -19.58 8.47
CA ALA A 131 -16.00 -20.86 8.95
C ALA A 131 -15.74 -21.07 10.45
N ASP A 132 -14.61 -20.54 10.95
CA ASP A 132 -14.18 -20.66 12.34
C ASP A 132 -14.78 -19.58 13.27
N ALA A 133 -15.40 -18.54 12.70
CA ALA A 133 -16.00 -17.46 13.47
C ALA A 133 -17.18 -17.96 14.31
N ARG A 134 -17.31 -17.42 15.54
CA ARG A 134 -18.39 -17.75 16.48
C ARG A 134 -19.74 -17.13 16.12
N ALA A 135 -19.74 -16.14 15.22
CA ALA A 135 -20.95 -15.47 14.77
C ALA A 135 -21.73 -16.32 13.74
N ASP A 136 -22.95 -15.89 13.42
CA ASP A 136 -23.68 -16.49 12.29
C ASP A 136 -22.87 -16.36 10.98
N LYS A 137 -22.96 -17.39 10.13
CA LYS A 137 -22.17 -17.48 8.90
C LYS A 137 -22.42 -16.30 7.95
N ALA A 138 -23.65 -15.77 7.88
CA ALA A 138 -23.94 -14.61 7.05
C ALA A 138 -23.31 -13.33 7.63
N GLN A 139 -23.34 -13.17 8.95
CA GLN A 139 -22.68 -12.06 9.64
C GLN A 139 -21.16 -12.09 9.49
N ALA A 140 -20.53 -13.27 9.67
CA ALA A 140 -19.10 -13.44 9.49
C ALA A 140 -18.66 -13.14 8.05
N ARG A 141 -19.45 -13.57 7.05
CA ARG A 141 -19.22 -13.24 5.64
C ARG A 141 -19.31 -11.75 5.36
N ASP A 142 -20.34 -11.07 5.86
CA ASP A 142 -20.47 -9.62 5.67
C ASP A 142 -19.32 -8.88 6.36
N ALA A 143 -18.99 -9.24 7.60
CA ALA A 143 -17.86 -8.66 8.33
C ALA A 143 -16.54 -8.83 7.55
N MET A 144 -16.27 -10.03 7.01
CA MET A 144 -15.06 -10.30 6.25
C MET A 144 -15.02 -9.51 4.94
N ARG A 145 -16.14 -9.48 4.20
CA ARG A 145 -16.28 -8.68 2.99
C ARG A 145 -15.96 -7.21 3.26
N ARG A 146 -16.51 -6.64 4.33
CA ARG A 146 -16.30 -5.23 4.69
C ARG A 146 -14.88 -4.94 5.14
N LYS A 147 -14.25 -5.86 5.87
CA LYS A 147 -12.84 -5.74 6.25
C LYS A 147 -11.94 -5.66 5.00
N VAL A 148 -12.11 -6.59 4.06
CA VAL A 148 -11.33 -6.61 2.80
C VAL A 148 -11.65 -5.38 1.94
N LEU A 149 -12.90 -4.94 1.88
CA LEU A 149 -13.30 -3.72 1.16
C LEU A 149 -12.65 -2.47 1.76
N ALA A 150 -12.56 -2.37 3.08
CA ALA A 150 -11.89 -1.26 3.75
C ALA A 150 -10.39 -1.22 3.43
N ASP A 151 -9.73 -2.38 3.44
CA ASP A 151 -8.31 -2.48 3.07
C ASP A 151 -8.09 -2.13 1.57
N PHE A 152 -9.00 -2.57 0.68
CA PHE A 152 -8.97 -2.20 -0.75
C PHE A 152 -9.16 -0.70 -0.95
N THR A 153 -10.11 -0.10 -0.24
CA THR A 153 -10.37 1.35 -0.24
C THR A 153 -9.14 2.15 0.21
N ALA A 154 -8.45 1.67 1.25
CA ALA A 154 -7.20 2.29 1.72
C ALA A 154 -6.09 2.17 0.67
N PHE A 155 -5.96 1.02 0.02
CA PHE A 155 -4.99 0.83 -1.08
C PHE A 155 -5.27 1.75 -2.27
N LEU A 156 -6.54 1.93 -2.67
CA LEU A 156 -6.92 2.87 -3.73
C LEU A 156 -6.55 4.31 -3.38
N ARG A 157 -6.84 4.74 -2.14
CA ARG A 157 -6.47 6.07 -1.65
C ARG A 157 -4.96 6.29 -1.69
N ASP A 158 -4.18 5.33 -1.19
CA ASP A 158 -2.71 5.43 -1.18
C ASP A 158 -2.14 5.48 -2.61
N THR A 159 -2.69 4.65 -3.51
CA THR A 159 -2.32 4.61 -4.93
C THR A 159 -2.64 5.91 -5.64
N TYR A 160 -3.80 6.52 -5.36
CA TYR A 160 -4.17 7.83 -5.93
C TYR A 160 -3.18 8.92 -5.53
N VAL A 161 -2.78 8.97 -4.25
CA VAL A 161 -1.76 9.92 -3.78
C VAL A 161 -0.43 9.70 -4.50
N VAL A 162 0.03 8.46 -4.62
CA VAL A 162 1.26 8.12 -5.35
C VAL A 162 1.18 8.57 -6.80
N ALA A 163 0.09 8.24 -7.51
CA ALA A 163 -0.14 8.62 -8.89
C ALA A 163 -0.15 10.14 -9.08
N GLU A 164 -0.80 10.88 -8.18
CA GLU A 164 -0.86 12.35 -8.21
C GLU A 164 0.50 13.00 -8.01
N LEU A 165 1.28 12.53 -7.03
CA LEU A 165 2.64 13.03 -6.80
C LEU A 165 3.55 12.73 -7.99
N ARG A 166 3.43 11.54 -8.58
CA ARG A 166 4.20 11.12 -9.77
C ARG A 166 3.83 11.90 -11.03
N ARG A 167 2.53 12.15 -11.26
CA ARG A 167 2.05 13.05 -12.33
C ARG A 167 2.65 14.45 -12.20
N ASN A 168 2.95 14.88 -10.97
CA ASN A 168 3.63 16.12 -10.67
C ASN A 168 5.18 16.01 -10.67
N GLY A 169 5.74 14.98 -11.31
CA GLY A 169 7.18 14.84 -11.54
C GLY A 169 8.00 14.48 -10.30
N LEU A 170 7.36 14.01 -9.23
CA LEU A 170 8.06 13.43 -8.08
C LEU A 170 8.24 11.94 -8.31
N ASP A 171 9.46 11.42 -8.20
CA ASP A 171 9.71 9.98 -8.35
C ASP A 171 9.36 9.21 -7.08
N VAL A 172 8.06 9.20 -6.73
CA VAL A 172 7.55 8.47 -5.57
C VAL A 172 7.64 6.98 -5.84
N ARG A 173 8.19 6.26 -4.88
CA ARG A 173 8.37 4.81 -4.90
C ARG A 173 7.56 4.17 -3.77
N VAL A 174 7.08 2.96 -4.02
CA VAL A 174 6.40 2.09 -3.07
C VAL A 174 6.85 0.66 -3.31
N HIS A 175 6.79 -0.19 -2.29
CA HIS A 175 7.06 -1.62 -2.44
C HIS A 175 6.55 -2.40 -1.21
N PRO A 176 5.95 -3.60 -1.37
CA PRO A 176 5.51 -4.46 -0.27
C PRO A 176 6.56 -4.69 0.84
N LEU A 177 7.81 -4.96 0.47
CA LEU A 177 8.92 -5.12 1.42
C LEU A 177 9.17 -3.85 2.28
N ALA A 178 9.01 -2.66 1.68
CA ALA A 178 9.22 -1.39 2.38
C ALA A 178 8.18 -1.19 3.48
N ASP A 179 6.90 -1.46 3.18
CA ASP A 179 5.81 -1.37 4.16
C ASP A 179 5.97 -2.43 5.26
N VAL A 180 6.09 -3.71 4.89
CA VAL A 180 5.99 -4.80 5.88
C VAL A 180 7.21 -4.92 6.81
N VAL A 181 8.41 -4.59 6.34
CA VAL A 181 9.65 -4.72 7.14
C VAL A 181 10.10 -3.39 7.70
N PHE A 182 10.07 -2.35 6.87
CA PHE A 182 10.65 -1.04 7.22
C PHE A 182 9.59 -0.01 7.60
N GLN A 183 8.30 -0.35 7.54
CA GLN A 183 7.18 0.53 7.88
C GLN A 183 7.16 1.82 7.05
N VAL A 184 7.64 1.72 5.81
CA VAL A 184 7.69 2.81 4.83
C VAL A 184 6.58 2.61 3.81
N ASP A 185 5.55 3.46 3.88
CA ASP A 185 4.42 3.41 2.95
C ASP A 185 4.80 3.92 1.55
N ALA A 186 5.56 5.02 1.47
CA ALA A 186 6.11 5.56 0.22
C ALA A 186 7.38 6.39 0.48
N TRP A 187 8.21 6.61 -0.56
CA TRP A 187 9.39 7.48 -0.45
C TRP A 187 9.78 8.18 -1.75
N VAL A 188 10.53 9.28 -1.64
CA VAL A 188 11.23 9.95 -2.75
C VAL A 188 12.67 10.18 -2.29
N GLU A 189 13.66 9.61 -2.99
CA GLU A 189 15.06 9.65 -2.55
C GLU A 189 15.21 9.20 -1.07
N ARG A 190 15.56 10.10 -0.15
CA ARG A 190 15.65 9.83 1.30
C ARG A 190 14.52 10.44 2.12
N LEU A 191 13.46 10.92 1.46
CA LEU A 191 12.27 11.48 2.09
C LEU A 191 11.19 10.40 2.19
N ILE A 192 10.83 10.03 3.42
CA ILE A 192 9.76 9.09 3.74
C ILE A 192 8.42 9.83 3.80
N LEU A 193 7.43 9.25 3.13
CA LEU A 193 6.09 9.80 3.00
C LEU A 193 5.07 8.84 3.61
N ASN A 194 4.05 9.40 4.25
CA ASN A 194 2.87 8.67 4.68
C ASN A 194 1.67 9.16 3.83
N PRO A 195 1.24 8.40 2.80
CA PRO A 195 0.11 8.76 1.95
C PRO A 195 -1.21 8.94 2.71
N ARG A 196 -1.34 8.33 3.89
CA ARG A 196 -2.55 8.40 4.73
C ARG A 196 -2.57 9.65 5.61
N GLY A 197 -1.41 10.26 5.84
CA GLY A 197 -1.21 11.35 6.80
C GLY A 197 -1.02 10.85 8.23
N GLY A 198 -0.48 11.72 9.09
CA GLY A 198 -0.21 11.44 10.49
C GLY A 198 1.19 10.86 10.77
N ALA A 199 1.38 10.34 11.98
CA ALA A 199 2.68 9.91 12.50
C ALA A 199 3.37 8.85 11.64
N GLN A 200 4.69 8.97 11.53
CA GLN A 200 5.52 8.12 10.68
C GLN A 200 5.98 6.88 11.45
N ARG A 201 5.46 5.71 11.05
CA ARG A 201 5.73 4.43 11.72
C ARG A 201 7.21 4.04 11.66
N SER A 202 7.87 4.38 10.56
CA SER A 202 9.28 4.07 10.31
C SER A 202 10.28 4.96 11.04
N GLU A 203 9.85 6.04 11.71
CA GLU A 203 10.77 7.03 12.30
C GLU A 203 11.71 6.40 13.32
N ALA A 204 11.17 5.65 14.28
CA ALA A 204 11.95 4.96 15.30
C ALA A 204 13.00 4.01 14.70
N LEU A 205 12.67 3.36 13.58
CA LEU A 205 13.51 2.36 12.93
C LEU A 205 14.64 2.98 12.06
N LEU A 206 14.40 4.18 11.53
CA LEU A 206 15.24 4.79 10.49
C LEU A 206 15.96 6.08 10.94
N VAL A 207 15.65 6.62 12.12
CA VAL A 207 16.22 7.89 12.63
C VAL A 207 17.75 7.89 12.73
N HIS A 208 18.37 6.73 12.95
CA HIS A 208 19.83 6.58 13.06
C HIS A 208 20.52 6.15 11.75
N ALA A 209 19.81 6.14 10.62
CA ALA A 209 20.41 5.81 9.34
C ALA A 209 21.45 6.87 8.91
N MET A 210 22.52 6.41 8.26
CA MET A 210 23.51 7.28 7.63
C MET A 210 23.69 6.90 6.14
N PRO A 211 23.48 7.83 5.19
CA PRO A 211 22.96 9.20 5.37
C PRO A 211 21.58 9.25 6.06
N PRO A 212 21.11 10.39 6.60
CA PRO A 212 19.84 10.44 7.32
C PRO A 212 18.63 10.31 6.39
N PHE A 213 17.55 9.70 6.89
CA PHE A 213 16.23 9.81 6.28
C PHE A 213 15.51 11.04 6.84
N PHE A 214 14.64 11.62 6.02
CA PHE A 214 13.73 12.70 6.43
C PHE A 214 12.30 12.18 6.38
N PHE A 215 11.45 12.70 7.25
CA PHE A 215 10.08 12.24 7.39
C PHE A 215 9.14 13.42 7.12
N HIS A 216 8.15 13.21 6.26
CA HIS A 216 7.19 14.26 5.92
C HIS A 216 5.76 13.74 6.02
N ASP A 217 4.94 14.44 6.81
CA ASP A 217 3.50 14.26 6.82
C ASP A 217 2.89 15.12 5.71
N LEU A 218 2.05 14.50 4.87
CA LEU A 218 1.35 15.20 3.80
C LEU A 218 0.18 16.06 4.32
N GLY A 219 -0.27 15.83 5.56
CA GLY A 219 -1.24 16.68 6.25
C GLY A 219 -2.65 16.67 5.63
N PHE A 220 -3.10 15.52 5.14
CA PHE A 220 -4.44 15.39 4.54
C PHE A 220 -5.52 15.40 5.60
N THR A 221 -6.29 16.49 5.67
CA THR A 221 -7.40 16.68 6.60
C THR A 221 -8.78 16.75 5.93
N GLU A 222 -8.84 16.80 4.60
CA GLU A 222 -10.06 17.00 3.82
C GLU A 222 -10.12 15.91 2.76
N SER A 223 -11.32 15.38 2.51
CA SER A 223 -11.51 14.36 1.48
C SER A 223 -12.80 14.58 0.71
N GLU A 224 -12.76 14.24 -0.58
CA GLU A 224 -13.92 14.08 -1.43
C GLU A 224 -14.19 12.59 -1.66
N HIS A 225 -15.47 12.20 -1.71
CA HIS A 225 -15.83 10.81 -1.98
C HIS A 225 -15.93 10.60 -3.49
N VAL A 226 -15.18 9.64 -4.01
CA VAL A 226 -15.27 9.15 -5.38
C VAL A 226 -15.72 7.69 -5.30
N GLY A 227 -16.96 7.44 -5.68
CA GLY A 227 -17.63 6.17 -5.35
C GLY A 227 -17.64 5.95 -3.84
N GLY A 228 -17.18 4.78 -3.39
CA GLY A 228 -17.04 4.43 -1.97
C GLY A 228 -15.75 4.91 -1.29
N VAL A 229 -14.86 5.62 -2.00
CA VAL A 229 -13.49 5.89 -1.55
C VAL A 229 -13.30 7.36 -1.19
N PRO A 230 -12.79 7.69 0.03
CA PRO A 230 -12.43 9.06 0.39
C PRO A 230 -11.02 9.41 -0.14
N LEU A 231 -10.95 10.24 -1.17
CA LEU A 231 -9.70 10.72 -1.76
C LEU A 231 -9.34 12.12 -1.23
N PRO A 232 -8.05 12.46 -1.03
CA PRO A 232 -7.64 13.83 -0.68
C PRO A 232 -8.06 14.83 -1.76
N THR A 233 -8.47 16.03 -1.34
CA THR A 233 -8.88 17.07 -2.30
C THR A 233 -7.71 17.53 -3.17
N ARG A 234 -8.02 17.98 -4.39
CA ARG A 234 -7.00 18.58 -5.29
C ARG A 234 -6.21 19.73 -4.65
N ALA A 235 -6.87 20.52 -3.80
CA ALA A 235 -6.22 21.62 -3.09
C ALA A 235 -5.15 21.11 -2.10
N GLN A 236 -5.44 20.02 -1.39
CA GLN A 236 -4.50 19.36 -0.48
C GLN A 236 -3.33 18.73 -1.22
N LEU A 237 -3.60 17.98 -2.30
CA LEU A 237 -2.55 17.42 -3.15
C LEU A 237 -1.64 18.51 -3.71
N GLY A 238 -2.21 19.62 -4.19
CA GLY A 238 -1.43 20.76 -4.68
C GLY A 238 -0.53 21.39 -3.60
N ARG A 239 -0.99 21.46 -2.34
CA ARG A 239 -0.16 21.92 -1.21
C ARG A 239 0.96 20.93 -0.92
N ALA A 240 0.66 19.64 -0.86
CA ALA A 240 1.64 18.58 -0.63
C ALA A 240 2.74 18.58 -1.70
N VAL A 241 2.38 18.65 -2.99
CA VAL A 241 3.35 18.73 -4.10
C VAL A 241 4.28 19.93 -3.96
N ARG A 242 3.75 21.12 -3.64
CA ARG A 242 4.58 22.32 -3.46
C ARG A 242 5.54 22.18 -2.29
N SER A 243 5.04 21.66 -1.16
CA SER A 243 5.85 21.39 0.04
C SER A 243 7.00 20.43 -0.28
N LEU A 244 6.69 19.29 -0.89
CA LEU A 244 7.67 18.27 -1.25
C LEU A 244 8.74 18.79 -2.21
N ARG A 245 8.34 19.58 -3.21
CA ARG A 245 9.30 20.20 -4.14
C ARG A 245 10.23 21.18 -3.45
N ALA A 246 9.73 21.97 -2.49
CA ALA A 246 10.56 22.90 -1.72
C ALA A 246 11.59 22.17 -0.84
N ILE A 247 11.23 20.97 -0.33
CA ILE A 247 12.13 20.12 0.46
C ILE A 247 13.19 19.45 -0.43
N LEU A 248 12.78 18.88 -1.56
CA LEU A 248 13.66 18.09 -2.42
C LEU A 248 14.56 18.96 -3.30
N TYR A 249 14.10 20.16 -3.66
CA TYR A 249 14.80 21.06 -4.58
C TYR A 249 14.85 22.49 -3.99
N PRO A 250 15.58 22.69 -2.87
CA PRO A 250 15.77 24.02 -2.31
C PRO A 250 16.52 24.89 -3.34
N ARG A 251 16.04 26.11 -3.54
CA ARG A 251 16.69 27.09 -4.42
C ARG A 251 17.94 27.67 -3.81
#